data_AF-A0A822BX70-F1
#
_entry.id   AF-A0A822BX70-F1
#
_cell.length_a   1.000
_cell.length_b   1.000
_cell.length_c   1.000
_cell.angle_alpha   90.00
_cell.angle_beta   90.00
_cell.angle_gamma   90.00
#
_symmetry.space_group_name_H-M   'P 1'
#
loop_
_entity.id
_entity.type
_entity.pdbx_description
1 polymer ?
#
loop_
_entity_poly.entity_id
_entity_poly.type
_entity_poly.pdbx_seq_one_letter_code
_entity_poly.pdbx_strand_id
1 'polypeptide(L)'
;NQISPKLAEIKHSVIPNPGEDGQFHTIHSVGQTVQVLPTKTRPKKLMFVGSNGHRYQYLLKGLEDLHLDERIMQLLSIINVMFNKINRNEPGSYEARNYTVIPLASRSGLIQWVEGATPLFTLYKRWQQH
;
A
#
# COMPACT_ATOMS: atom_id res chain seq x y z
N ASN A 1 14.24 -16.91 0.29
CA ASN A 1 14.24 -17.98 -0.75
C ASN A 1 13.35 -19.19 -0.43
N GLN A 2 12.89 -19.42 0.80
CA GLN A 2 12.14 -20.64 1.13
C GLN A 2 10.63 -20.58 0.81
N ILE A 3 10.02 -19.39 0.68
CA ILE A 3 8.57 -19.23 0.47
C ILE A 3 8.20 -19.19 -1.02
N SER A 4 8.94 -18.41 -1.81
CA SER A 4 8.77 -18.34 -3.27
C SER A 4 10.13 -18.08 -3.92
N PRO A 5 10.82 -19.14 -4.41
CA PRO A 5 12.09 -18.99 -5.12
C PRO A 5 11.92 -18.11 -6.36
N LYS A 6 10.83 -18.30 -7.11
CA LYS A 6 10.51 -17.53 -8.32
C LYS A 6 10.50 -16.02 -8.06
N LEU A 7 9.86 -15.56 -6.99
CA LEU A 7 9.82 -14.14 -6.66
C LEU A 7 11.18 -13.61 -6.17
N ALA A 8 11.93 -14.44 -5.45
CA ALA A 8 13.24 -14.06 -4.93
C ALA A 8 14.31 -13.93 -6.04
N GLU A 9 14.13 -14.65 -7.15
CA GLU A 9 15.03 -14.61 -8.31
C GLU A 9 14.72 -13.46 -9.28
N ILE A 10 13.58 -12.78 -9.13
CA ILE A 10 13.24 -11.65 -10.00
C ILE A 10 14.31 -10.56 -9.89
N LYS A 11 14.92 -10.27 -11.03
CA LYS A 11 15.81 -9.14 -11.27
C LYS A 11 15.46 -8.49 -12.60
N HIS A 12 15.45 -7.17 -12.65
CA HIS A 12 15.20 -6.38 -13.86
C HIS A 12 13.95 -6.85 -14.65
N SER A 13 12.81 -6.94 -13.97
CA SER A 13 11.57 -7.40 -14.60
C SER A 13 11.05 -6.39 -15.63
N VAL A 14 10.28 -6.90 -16.59
CA VAL A 14 9.42 -6.09 -17.46
C VAL A 14 8.06 -5.76 -16.81
N ILE A 15 7.77 -6.35 -15.66
CA ILE A 15 6.50 -6.17 -14.95
C ILE A 15 6.48 -4.76 -14.34
N PRO A 16 5.45 -3.94 -14.61
CA PRO A 16 5.29 -2.63 -13.99
C PRO A 16 5.18 -2.74 -12.46
N ASN A 17 5.67 -1.70 -11.78
CA ASN A 17 5.54 -1.59 -10.34
C ASN A 17 4.05 -1.41 -9.98
N PRO A 18 3.52 -2.17 -9.01
CA PRO A 18 2.08 -2.17 -8.75
C PRO A 18 1.59 -0.81 -8.23
N GLY A 19 0.55 -0.26 -8.83
CA GLY A 19 -0.16 0.89 -8.25
C GLY A 19 0.52 2.24 -8.42
N GLU A 20 1.45 2.36 -9.37
CA GLU A 20 1.90 3.66 -9.87
C GLU A 20 0.96 4.20 -10.93
N ASP A 21 0.61 5.48 -10.81
CA ASP A 21 -0.18 6.21 -11.82
C ASP A 21 0.76 7.09 -12.67
N GLY A 22 0.75 6.90 -13.99
CA GLY A 22 1.35 7.81 -14.96
C GLY A 22 2.87 7.70 -15.19
N GLN A 23 3.65 7.16 -14.24
CA GLN A 23 5.06 6.80 -14.46
C GLN A 23 5.21 5.29 -14.34
N PHE A 24 5.63 4.64 -15.43
CA PHE A 24 5.80 3.19 -15.47
C PHE A 24 7.22 2.81 -15.10
N HIS A 25 7.50 2.69 -13.79
CA HIS A 25 8.70 1.99 -13.35
C HIS A 25 8.42 0.50 -13.29
N THR A 26 9.40 -0.34 -13.63
CA THR A 26 9.25 -1.79 -13.53
C THR A 26 9.79 -2.31 -12.20
N ILE A 27 9.44 -3.54 -11.84
CA ILE A 27 9.99 -4.20 -10.66
C ILE A 27 11.43 -4.60 -10.95
N HIS A 28 12.39 -3.89 -10.33
CA HIS A 28 13.79 -4.28 -10.38
C HIS A 28 14.06 -5.53 -9.56
N SER A 29 13.52 -5.64 -8.34
CA SER A 29 13.69 -6.83 -7.50
C SER A 29 12.64 -6.91 -6.39
N VAL A 30 12.41 -8.11 -5.85
CA VAL A 30 11.57 -8.33 -4.66
C VAL A 30 12.45 -8.43 -3.41
N GLY A 31 11.99 -7.87 -2.29
CA GLY A 31 12.66 -7.96 -1.01
C GLY A 31 12.83 -9.41 -0.54
N GLN A 32 14.00 -9.74 -0.01
CA GLN A 32 14.33 -11.12 0.39
C GLN A 32 13.59 -11.57 1.66
N THR A 33 13.13 -10.62 2.46
CA THR A 33 12.44 -10.84 3.74
C THR A 33 10.99 -10.38 3.64
N VAL A 34 10.09 -11.21 4.16
CA VAL A 34 8.68 -10.89 4.32
C VAL A 34 8.35 -10.82 5.79
N GLN A 35 7.78 -9.71 6.25
CA GLN A 35 7.36 -9.58 7.64
C GLN A 35 5.90 -10.01 7.76
N VAL A 36 5.60 -10.97 8.63
CA VAL A 36 4.23 -11.37 8.94
C VAL A 36 3.76 -10.56 10.14
N LEU A 37 2.69 -9.79 10.00
CA LEU A 37 2.17 -8.97 11.09
C LEU A 37 1.39 -9.83 12.10
N PRO A 38 1.54 -9.57 13.42
CA PRO A 38 0.92 -10.36 14.47
C PRO A 38 -0.55 -9.93 14.70
N THR A 39 -1.39 -10.06 13.68
CA THR A 39 -2.83 -9.80 13.76
C THR A 39 -3.63 -11.05 13.41
N LYS A 40 -4.96 -11.03 13.64
CA LYS A 40 -5.86 -12.17 13.35
C LYS A 40 -5.68 -12.72 11.92
N THR A 41 -5.51 -11.83 10.95
CA THR A 41 -5.44 -12.20 9.52
C THR A 41 -4.00 -12.43 9.03
N ARG A 42 -2.99 -12.20 9.90
CA ARG A 42 -1.56 -12.40 9.63
C ARG A 42 -1.12 -11.95 8.23
N PRO A 43 -1.39 -10.67 7.87
CA PRO A 43 -1.02 -10.15 6.57
C PRO A 43 0.50 -10.00 6.44
N LYS A 44 1.00 -9.97 5.20
CA LYS A 44 2.43 -10.05 4.90
C LYS A 44 2.90 -8.70 4.36
N LYS A 45 3.81 -8.02 5.06
CA LYS A 45 4.49 -6.83 4.54
C LYS A 45 5.59 -7.28 3.58
N LEU A 46 5.42 -6.92 2.31
CA LEU A 46 6.32 -7.16 1.19
C LEU A 46 6.97 -5.85 0.76
N MET A 47 8.11 -5.95 0.08
CA MET A 47 8.81 -4.81 -0.49
C MET A 47 9.21 -5.14 -1.93
N PHE A 48 8.97 -4.21 -2.85
CA PHE A 48 9.52 -4.19 -4.18
C PHE A 48 10.55 -3.07 -4.28
N VAL A 49 11.55 -3.25 -5.13
CA VAL A 49 12.46 -2.20 -5.56
C VAL A 49 12.12 -1.90 -7.01
N GLY A 50 11.81 -0.64 -7.32
CA GLY A 50 11.53 -0.21 -8.68
C GLY A 50 12.79 -0.04 -9.53
N SER A 51 12.64 0.05 -10.84
CA SER A 51 13.73 0.35 -11.78
C SER A 51 14.37 1.72 -11.55
N ASN A 52 13.67 2.62 -10.85
CA ASN A 52 14.17 3.90 -10.34
C ASN A 52 14.94 3.80 -9.01
N GLY A 53 15.11 2.60 -8.44
CA GLY A 53 15.78 2.38 -7.17
C GLY A 53 14.93 2.65 -5.93
N HIS A 54 13.70 3.14 -6.08
CA HIS A 54 12.80 3.39 -4.94
C HIS A 54 12.24 2.08 -4.36
N ARG A 55 11.94 2.11 -3.06
CA ARG A 55 11.38 0.98 -2.33
C ARG A 55 9.89 1.18 -2.16
N TYR A 56 9.11 0.21 -2.58
CA TYR A 56 7.66 0.22 -2.51
C TYR A 56 7.20 -0.89 -1.60
N GLN A 57 6.49 -0.52 -0.55
CA GLN A 57 6.05 -1.47 0.47
C GLN A 57 4.55 -1.68 0.37
N TYR A 58 4.15 -2.94 0.52
CA TYR A 58 2.75 -3.34 0.45
C TYR A 58 2.44 -4.35 1.54
N LEU A 59 1.21 -4.28 2.03
CA LEU A 59 0.57 -5.32 2.79
C LEU A 59 -0.15 -6.27 1.83
N LEU A 60 0.38 -7.48 1.68
CA LEU A 60 -0.33 -8.57 1.02
C LEU A 60 -1.37 -9.15 1.96
N LYS A 61 -2.63 -9.01 1.56
CA LYS A 61 -3.77 -9.67 2.20
C LYS A 61 -4.25 -10.83 1.34
N GLY A 62 -4.53 -11.94 2.01
CA GLY A 62 -5.15 -13.11 1.41
C GLY A 62 -6.41 -13.47 2.17
N LEU A 63 -7.36 -14.10 1.47
CA LEU A 63 -8.68 -14.46 1.95
C LEU A 63 -9.64 -13.28 2.21
N GLU A 64 -9.26 -12.08 1.79
CA GLU A 64 -10.06 -10.84 1.87
C GLU A 64 -10.30 -10.31 0.45
N ASP A 65 -11.54 -9.90 0.18
CA ASP A 65 -11.89 -9.18 -1.04
C ASP A 65 -11.56 -7.68 -0.83
N LEU A 66 -10.73 -7.12 -1.71
CA LEU A 66 -10.26 -5.73 -1.63
C LEU A 66 -10.86 -4.82 -2.70
N HIS A 67 -11.83 -5.29 -3.49
CA HIS A 67 -12.44 -4.45 -4.54
C HIS A 67 -13.18 -3.27 -3.92
N LEU A 68 -13.86 -3.45 -2.78
CA LEU A 68 -14.51 -2.34 -2.09
C LEU A 68 -13.50 -1.30 -1.60
N ASP A 69 -12.40 -1.74 -0.99
CA ASP A 69 -11.31 -0.88 -0.54
C ASP A 69 -10.71 -0.08 -1.71
N GLU A 70 -10.48 -0.72 -2.87
CA GLU A 70 -10.02 -0.06 -4.10
C GLU A 70 -10.99 1.06 -4.53
N ARG A 71 -12.29 0.78 -4.58
CA ARG A 71 -13.29 1.78 -5.00
C ARG A 71 -13.37 2.94 -4.03
N ILE A 72 -13.24 2.69 -2.73
CA ILE A 72 -13.21 3.75 -1.71
C ILE A 72 -11.98 4.63 -1.91
N MET A 73 -10.80 4.07 -2.14
CA MET A 73 -9.57 4.86 -2.38
C MET A 73 -9.65 5.70 -3.66
N GLN A 74 -10.27 5.17 -4.72
CA GLN A 74 -10.56 5.91 -5.94
C GLN A 74 -11.52 7.07 -5.69
N LEU A 75 -12.60 6.83 -4.94
CA LEU A 75 -13.56 7.87 -4.56
C LEU A 75 -12.89 8.99 -3.76
N LEU A 76 -12.05 8.65 -2.78
CA LEU A 76 -11.30 9.64 -2.00
C LEU A 76 -10.38 10.48 -2.88
N SER A 77 -9.71 9.87 -3.87
CA SER A 77 -8.89 10.59 -4.85
C SER A 77 -9.72 11.64 -5.62
N ILE A 78 -10.89 11.23 -6.11
CA ILE A 78 -11.81 12.13 -6.83
C ILE A 78 -12.28 13.27 -5.92
N ILE A 79 -12.64 12.96 -4.67
CA ILE A 79 -13.05 13.96 -3.68
C ILE A 79 -11.92 14.96 -3.44
N ASN A 80 -10.67 14.51 -3.25
CA ASN A 80 -9.52 15.39 -3.06
C ASN A 80 -9.32 16.32 -4.26
N VAL A 81 -9.43 15.82 -5.48
CA VAL A 81 -9.33 16.64 -6.71
C VAL A 81 -10.42 17.71 -6.75
N MET A 82 -11.67 17.34 -6.45
CA MET A 82 -12.79 18.30 -6.43
C MET A 82 -12.62 19.34 -5.32
N PHE A 83 -12.26 18.90 -4.12
CA PHE A 83 -12.09 19.77 -2.96
C PHE A 83 -10.94 20.77 -3.16
N ASN A 84 -9.79 20.29 -3.66
CA ASN A 84 -8.66 21.15 -4.02
C ASN A 84 -9.00 22.15 -5.11
N LYS A 85 -9.95 21.85 -6.01
CA LYS A 85 -10.42 22.79 -7.04
C LYS A 85 -11.32 23.88 -6.48
N ILE A 86 -12.16 23.55 -5.50
CA ILE A 86 -13.09 24.51 -4.87
C ILE A 86 -12.32 25.46 -3.94
N ASN A 87 -11.39 24.92 -3.14
CA ASN A 87 -10.69 25.66 -2.09
C ASN A 87 -9.31 26.17 -2.51
N ARG A 88 -9.08 26.40 -3.81
CA ARG A 88 -7.76 26.82 -4.36
C ARG A 88 -7.17 28.06 -3.71
N ASN A 89 -8.03 28.94 -3.19
CA ASN A 89 -7.64 30.22 -2.62
C ASN A 89 -7.72 30.24 -1.08
N GLU A 90 -8.10 29.13 -0.45
CA GLU A 90 -8.17 29.05 1.01
C GLU A 90 -6.80 28.72 1.62
N PRO A 91 -6.44 29.32 2.75
CA PRO A 91 -5.23 28.95 3.47
C PRO A 91 -5.39 27.57 4.10
N GLY A 92 -4.60 26.61 3.62
CA GLY A 92 -4.58 25.23 4.10
C GLY A 92 -5.09 24.24 3.04
N SER A 93 -4.36 23.14 2.89
CA SER A 93 -4.83 22.02 2.06
C SER A 93 -5.43 20.96 2.98
N TYR A 94 -6.73 20.71 2.83
CA TYR A 94 -7.38 19.57 3.46
C TYR A 94 -7.49 18.46 2.43
N GLU A 95 -6.84 17.35 2.72
CA GLU A 95 -6.84 16.18 1.86
C GLU A 95 -7.14 14.94 2.69
N ALA A 96 -8.09 14.12 2.22
CA ALA A 96 -8.28 12.80 2.78
C ALA A 96 -7.15 11.90 2.25
N ARG A 97 -6.20 11.55 3.11
CA ARG A 97 -5.07 10.69 2.71
C ARG A 97 -5.59 9.37 2.13
N ASN A 98 -5.35 9.16 0.84
CA ASN A 98 -5.63 7.92 0.13
C ASN A 98 -4.31 7.16 -0.14
N TYR A 99 -4.43 5.87 -0.46
CA TYR A 99 -3.31 4.99 -0.75
C TYR A 99 -3.72 3.94 -1.77
N THR A 100 -2.76 3.34 -2.45
CA THR A 100 -3.07 2.39 -3.51
C THR A 100 -3.55 1.05 -2.96
N VAL A 101 -4.64 0.52 -3.52
CA VAL A 101 -5.15 -0.83 -3.29
C VAL A 101 -5.24 -1.55 -4.62
N ILE A 102 -4.71 -2.77 -4.68
CA ILE A 102 -4.54 -3.53 -5.93
C ILE A 102 -5.12 -4.93 -5.71
N PRO A 103 -6.37 -5.17 -6.14
CA PRO A 103 -6.93 -6.51 -6.19
C PRO A 103 -6.08 -7.37 -7.13
N LEU A 104 -5.61 -8.53 -6.64
CA LEU A 104 -4.85 -9.51 -7.44
C LEU A 104 -5.72 -10.70 -7.86
N ALA A 105 -6.73 -11.03 -7.05
CA ALA A 105 -7.74 -12.04 -7.33
C ALA A 105 -9.01 -11.72 -6.52
N SER A 106 -10.06 -12.54 -6.63
CA SER A 106 -11.33 -12.35 -5.91
C SER A 106 -11.18 -12.23 -4.39
N ARG A 107 -10.12 -12.82 -3.82
CA ARG A 107 -9.87 -12.83 -2.36
C ARG A 107 -8.41 -12.59 -2.00
N SER A 108 -7.69 -11.82 -2.81
CA SER A 108 -6.32 -11.42 -2.47
C SER A 108 -5.96 -10.11 -3.13
N GLY A 109 -5.09 -9.34 -2.49
CA GLY A 109 -4.53 -8.15 -3.09
C GLY A 109 -3.49 -7.46 -2.22
N LEU A 110 -3.01 -6.34 -2.74
CA LEU A 110 -2.00 -5.51 -2.11
C LEU A 110 -2.64 -4.22 -1.61
N ILE A 111 -2.24 -3.78 -0.43
CA ILE A 111 -2.54 -2.44 0.08
C ILE A 111 -1.20 -1.75 0.29
N GLN A 112 -1.01 -0.55 -0.27
CA GLN A 112 0.20 0.22 -0.06
C GLN A 112 0.44 0.45 1.43
N TRP A 113 1.68 0.25 1.86
CA TRP A 113 2.07 0.53 3.24
C TRP A 113 2.19 2.04 3.45
N VAL A 114 1.53 2.53 4.51
CA VAL A 114 1.60 3.93 4.92
C VAL A 114 2.53 4.04 6.12
N GLU A 115 3.66 4.72 5.94
CA GLU A 115 4.58 5.03 7.04
C GLU A 115 4.06 6.21 7.89
N GLY A 116 4.45 6.23 9.16
CA GLY A 116 4.14 7.33 10.09
C GLY A 116 2.72 7.31 10.66
N ALA A 117 1.94 6.26 10.44
CA ALA A 117 0.62 6.09 11.04
C ALA A 117 0.71 5.28 12.34
N THR A 118 0.07 5.76 13.42
CA THR A 118 -0.13 4.99 14.66
C THR A 118 -1.62 4.72 14.84
N PRO A 119 -2.06 3.45 14.95
CA PRO A 119 -3.45 3.14 15.23
C PRO A 119 -3.92 3.79 16.53
N LEU A 120 -5.12 4.38 16.53
CA LEU A 120 -5.67 5.06 17.70
C LEU A 120 -5.76 4.13 18.92
N PHE A 121 -6.09 2.86 18.71
CA PHE A 121 -6.10 1.86 19.76
C PHE A 121 -4.73 1.65 20.43
N THR A 122 -3.63 1.77 19.67
CA THR A 122 -2.28 1.73 20.22
C THR A 122 -2.02 2.91 21.16
N LEU A 123 -2.49 4.10 20.80
CA LEU A 123 -2.39 5.28 21.67
C LEU A 123 -3.19 5.09 22.96
N TYR A 124 -4.43 4.62 22.84
CA TYR A 124 -5.28 4.31 23.99
C TYR A 124 -4.65 3.29 24.94
N LYS A 125 -4.10 2.18 24.42
CA LYS A 125 -3.46 1.14 25.25
C LYS A 125 -2.21 1.65 25.97
N ARG A 126 -1.43 2.53 25.34
CA ARG A 126 -0.27 3.17 26.00
C ARG A 126 -0.72 4.08 27.13
N TRP A 127 -1.76 4.88 26.92
CA TRP A 127 -2.32 5.73 27.97
C TRP A 127 -2.85 4.91 29.16
N GLN A 128 -3.54 3.79 28.92
CA GLN A 128 -4.08 2.94 30.00
C GLN A 128 -3.00 2.27 30.87
N GLN A 129 -1.78 2.09 30.36
CA GLN A 129 -0.67 1.43 31.07
C GLN A 129 0.17 2.42 31.90
N HIS A 130 -0.17 3.70 31.85
CA HIS A 130 0.37 4.77 32.68
C HIS A 130 -0.70 5.25 33.66
#